data_AF-A0A8T5SYI4-F1
#
_entry.id   AF-A0A8T5SYI4-F1
#
_cell.length_a   1.000
_cell.length_b   1.000
_cell.length_c   1.000
_cell.angle_alpha   90.00
_cell.angle_beta   90.00
_cell.angle_gamma   90.00
#
_symmetry.space_group_name_H-M   'P 1'
#
loop_
_entity.id
_entity.type
_entity.pdbx_description
1 polymer ?
#
loop_
_entity_poly.entity_id
_entity_poly.type
_entity_poly.pdbx_seq_one_letter_code
_entity_poly.pdbx_strand_id
1 'polypeptide(L)' 'MKKEKWKLVGGRVYRLADVFNNMYDATIRARELKENNRVFLSKIDTNRWAVYYRPKDLNVECAPKYFSVA' A
#
# COMPACT_ATOMS: atom_id res chain seq x y z
N MET A 1 -20.47 -1.57 9.56
CA MET A 1 -19.67 -2.04 8.41
C MET A 1 -18.19 -2.01 8.83
N LYS A 2 -17.49 -3.16 8.86
CA LYS A 2 -16.08 -3.20 9.28
C LYS A 2 -15.23 -2.53 8.19
N LYS A 3 -14.41 -1.53 8.55
CA LYS A 3 -13.41 -0.96 7.61
C LYS A 3 -12.46 -2.09 7.21
N GLU A 4 -12.36 -2.38 5.91
CA GLU A 4 -11.39 -3.35 5.39
C GLU A 4 -9.98 -2.80 5.64
N LYS A 5 -9.29 -3.37 6.64
CA LYS A 5 -7.96 -2.91 7.05
C LYS A 5 -6.87 -3.24 6.02
N TRP A 6 -7.13 -4.24 5.18
CA TRP A 6 -6.16 -4.80 4.25
C TRP A 6 -6.83 -5.11 2.91
N LYS A 7 -6.05 -5.00 1.83
CA LYS A 7 -6.51 -5.33 0.48
C LYS A 7 -5.46 -6.12 -0.29
N LEU A 8 -5.88 -7.17 -0.96
CA LEU A 8 -5.03 -7.99 -1.83
C LEU A 8 -5.13 -7.48 -3.27
N VAL A 9 -4.00 -7.10 -3.87
CA VAL A 9 -3.91 -6.61 -5.25
C VAL A 9 -2.73 -7.31 -5.92
N GLY A 10 -3.00 -8.11 -6.96
CA GLY A 10 -1.95 -8.83 -7.70
C GLY A 10 -1.05 -9.70 -6.80
N GLY A 11 -1.64 -10.42 -5.84
CA GLY A 11 -0.92 -11.27 -4.89
C GLY A 11 -0.15 -10.51 -3.78
N ARG A 12 -0.27 -9.18 -3.71
CA ARG A 12 0.41 -8.36 -2.72
C ARG A 12 -0.58 -7.68 -1.78
N VAL A 13 -0.24 -7.64 -0.50
CA VAL A 13 -1.11 -7.07 0.55
C VAL A 13 -0.80 -5.58 0.73
N TYR A 14 -1.84 -4.77 0.73
CA TYR A 14 -1.80 -3.34 1.01
C TYR A 14 -2.59 -3.04 2.28
N ARG A 15 -2.10 -2.11 3.09
CA ARG A 15 -2.75 -1.62 4.31
C ARG A 15 -3.62 -0.43 4.01
N LEU A 16 -4.79 -0.33 4.64
CA LEU A 16 -5.62 0.87 4.60
C LEU A 16 -4.87 2.04 5.25
N ALA A 17 -4.67 3.12 4.50
CA ALA A 17 -4.21 4.40 5.03
C ALA A 17 -5.40 5.17 5.59
N ASP A 18 -6.40 5.45 4.75
CA ASP A 18 -7.60 6.19 5.14
C ASP A 18 -8.75 6.02 4.12
N VAL A 19 -9.94 6.53 4.48
CA VAL A 19 -11.14 6.57 3.64
C VAL A 19 -11.67 7.99 3.55
N PHE A 20 -11.90 8.46 2.32
CA PHE A 20 -12.35 9.81 2.00
C PHE A 20 -13.74 9.80 1.38
N ASN A 21 -14.47 10.90 1.52
CA ASN A 21 -15.83 11.08 0.98
C ASN A 21 -15.86 11.62 -0.46
N ASN A 22 -14.70 11.80 -1.07
CA ASN A 22 -14.57 12.17 -2.47
C ASN A 22 -13.25 11.62 -3.04
N MET A 23 -13.17 11.56 -4.36
CA MET A 23 -11.99 11.07 -5.07
C MET A 23 -10.80 12.04 -4.98
N TYR A 24 -11.07 13.34 -4.87
CA TYR A 24 -10.05 14.39 -4.90
C TYR A 24 -9.10 14.29 -3.70
N ASP A 25 -9.66 14.24 -2.48
CA ASP A 25 -8.89 14.12 -1.24
C ASP A 25 -8.13 12.79 -1.18
N ALA A 26 -8.78 11.69 -1.61
CA ALA A 26 -8.13 10.39 -1.73
C ALA A 26 -6.91 10.43 -2.67
N THR A 27 -7.02 11.18 -3.77
CA THR A 27 -5.93 11.33 -4.74
C THR A 27 -4.78 12.15 -4.19
N ILE A 28 -5.06 13.22 -3.44
CA ILE A 28 -4.04 14.01 -2.74
C ILE A 28 -3.27 13.10 -1.78
N ARG A 29 -3.98 12.36 -0.92
CA ARG A 29 -3.35 11.44 0.03
C ARG A 29 -2.55 10.35 -0.66
N ALA A 30 -3.06 9.83 -1.78
CA ALA A 30 -2.36 8.83 -2.56
C ALA A 30 -1.05 9.37 -3.16
N ARG A 31 -1.01 10.65 -3.58
CA ARG A 31 0.20 11.31 -4.09
C ARG A 31 1.26 11.43 -3.01
N GLU A 32 0.90 11.90 -1.82
CA GLU A 32 1.80 12.02 -0.66
C GLU A 32 2.46 10.67 -0.32
N LEU A 33 1.69 9.58 -0.31
CA LEU A 33 2.21 8.27 0.04
C LEU A 33 3.11 7.65 -1.04
N LYS A 34 2.94 8.06 -2.31
CA LYS A 34 3.60 7.44 -3.48
C LYS A 34 5.12 7.62 -3.49
N GLU A 35 5.64 8.62 -2.78
CA GLU A 35 7.08 8.88 -2.67
C GLU A 35 7.81 7.66 -2.09
N ASN A 36 7.28 7.08 -1.00
CA ASN A 36 7.92 5.96 -0.28
C ASN A 36 7.18 4.63 -0.45
N ASN A 37 5.96 4.64 -0.98
CA ASN A 37 5.08 3.48 -1.02
C ASN A 37 4.56 3.19 -2.43
N ARG A 38 4.15 1.94 -2.66
CA ARG A 38 3.17 1.65 -3.71
C ARG A 38 1.78 1.90 -3.13
N VAL A 39 0.92 2.56 -3.91
CA VAL A 39 -0.39 3.01 -3.47
C VAL A 39 -1.47 2.44 -4.38
N PHE A 40 -2.64 2.15 -3.82
CA PHE A 40 -3.81 1.67 -4.53
C PHE A 40 -5.06 2.42 -4.08
N LEU A 41 -5.80 2.99 -5.03
CA LEU A 41 -7.08 3.64 -4.79
C LEU A 41 -8.22 2.67 -5.08
N SER A 42 -9.16 2.57 -4.16
CA SER A 42 -10.35 1.73 -4.33
C SER A 42 -11.60 2.54 -4.06
N LYS A 43 -12.51 2.58 -5.04
CA LYS A 43 -13.88 3.03 -4.79
C LYS A 43 -14.58 2.01 -3.88
N ILE A 44 -15.18 2.47 -2.78
CA ILE A 44 -15.95 1.61 -1.85
C ILE A 44 -17.43 1.68 -2.21
N ASP A 45 -17.94 2.89 -2.44
CA ASP A 45 -19.30 3.17 -2.87
C ASP A 45 -19.35 4.45 -3.70
N THR A 46 -20.55 5.00 -3.94
CA THR A 46 -20.78 6.16 -4.81
C THR A 46 -19.87 7.33 -4.48
N ASN A 47 -19.65 7.62 -3.19
CA ASN A 47 -18.92 8.80 -2.75
C ASN A 47 -17.61 8.46 -2.02
N ARG A 48 -17.45 7.25 -1.49
CA ARG A 48 -16.29 6.92 -0.66
C ARG A 48 -15.16 6.23 -1.41
N TRP A 49 -13.95 6.67 -1.13
CA TRP A 49 -12.70 6.16 -1.70
C TRP A 49 -11.73 5.77 -0.58
N ALA A 50 -11.20 4.56 -0.64
CA ALA A 50 -10.15 4.09 0.25
C ALA A 50 -8.78 4.20 -0.43
N VAL A 51 -7.81 4.70 0.34
CA VAL A 51 -6.40 4.72 -0.04
C VAL A 51 -5.70 3.58 0.68
N TYR A 52 -5.09 2.68 -0.07
CA TYR A 52 -4.27 1.59 0.46
C TYR A 52 -2.81 1.79 0.07
N TYR A 53 -1.88 1.35 0.91
CA TYR A 53 -0.44 1.48 0.67
C TYR A 53 0.33 0.24 1.09
N ARG A 54 1.52 0.08 0.53
CA ARG A 54 2.55 -0.82 1.02
C ARG A 54 3.93 -0.22 0.74
N PRO A 55 4.95 -0.49 1.55
CA PRO A 55 6.31 -0.08 1.25
C PRO A 55 6.74 -0.55 -0.14
N LYS A 56 7.56 0.25 -0.83
CA LYS A 56 8.26 -0.23 -2.02
C LYS A 56 9.12 -1.42 -1.64
N ASP A 57 9.33 -2.33 -2.59
CA ASP A 57 10.22 -3.46 -2.33
C ASP A 57 11.60 -2.88 -2.02
N LEU A 58 12.14 -3.21 -0.86
CA LEU A 58 13.55 -2.96 -0.60
C LEU A 58 14.32 -3.81 -1.61
N ASN A 59 15.29 -3.22 -2.32
CA ASN A 59 16.34 -4.00 -2.99
C ASN A 59 17.18 -4.64 -1.89
N VAL A 60 16.63 -5.64 -1.21
CA VAL A 60 17.42 -6.53 -0.38
C VAL A 60 18.11 -7.45 -1.35
N GLU A 61 19.40 -7.21 -1.58
CA GLU A 61 20.25 -8.25 -2.14
C GLU A 61 20.23 -9.42 -1.16
N CYS A 62 19.44 -10.45 -1.48
CA CYS A 62 19.52 -11.74 -0.82
C CYS A 62 20.82 -12.43 -1.28
N ALA A 63 21.97 -11.87 -0.90
CA ALA A 63 23.25 -12.50 -1.13
C ALA A 63 23.44 -13.61 -0.08
N PRO A 64 23.72 -14.85 -0.51
CA PRO A 64 24.05 -15.92 0.44
C PRO A 64 25.31 -15.52 1.20
N LYS A 65 25.22 -15.51 2.53
CA LYS A 65 26.39 -15.36 3.41
C LYS A 65 27.05 -16.72 3.53
N TYR A 66 28.20 -16.90 2.89
CA TYR A 66 29.04 -18.07 3.10
C TYR A 66 29.86 -17.86 4.37
N PHE A 67 29.80 -18.81 5.30
CA PHE A 67 30.66 -18.85 6.47
C PHE A 67 31.64 -20.01 6.28
N SER A 68 32.94 -19.73 6.27
CA SER A 68 33.97 -20.75 6.34
C SER A 68 34.09 -21.22 7.79
N VAL A 69 33.85 -22.50 8.04
CA VAL A 69 34.22 -23.14 9.30
C VAL A 69 35.72 -23.45 9.21
N ALA A 70 36.51 -22.82 10.06
CA ALA A 70 37.94 -23.10 10.23
C ALA A 70 38.15 -24.34 11.11
#